data_AF-A0A7Y4Y9G4-F1
#
_entry.id   AF-A0A7Y4Y9G4-F1
#
_cell.length_a   1.000
_cell.length_b   1.000
_cell.length_c   1.000
_cell.angle_alpha   90.00
_cell.angle_beta   90.00
_cell.angle_gamma   90.00
#
_symmetry.space_group_name_H-M   'P 1'
#
loop_
_entity.id
_entity.type
_entity.pdbx_description
1 polymer ?
#
loop_
_entity_poly.entity_id
_entity_poly.type
_entity_poly.pdbx_seq_one_letter_code
_entity_poly.pdbx_strand_id
1 'polypeptide(L)'
;MNDNKKILLAIIYFVLSAIITWWFVDVCPLYSSMQQKLLSTGIAGAKWSIQIAAAFFFLKNIKWDFIKNIGSTCLAGSVILLPYAIAASFLNYNSATFFLLSLIIAVVVMIVLYFLNVRTTGISLKWFWGWILCLAIAITLQLTVVFSVIKF
;
A
#
# COMPACT_ATOMS: atom_id res chain seq x y z
N MET A 1 17.91 4.33 -16.67
CA MET A 1 18.48 4.43 -15.30
C MET A 1 19.21 3.14 -14.98
N ASN A 2 20.38 3.19 -14.32
CA ASN A 2 21.07 1.96 -13.90
C ASN A 2 20.34 1.31 -12.72
N ASP A 3 20.60 0.03 -12.46
CA ASP A 3 19.85 -0.72 -11.46
C ASP A 3 20.12 -0.24 -10.03
N ASN A 4 21.34 0.20 -9.71
CA ASN A 4 21.66 0.76 -8.39
C ASN A 4 20.75 1.93 -8.00
N LYS A 5 20.48 2.85 -8.93
CA LYS A 5 19.54 3.96 -8.69
C LYS A 5 18.10 3.48 -8.53
N LYS A 6 17.67 2.46 -9.29
CA LYS A 6 16.32 1.88 -9.15
C LYS A 6 16.13 1.22 -7.79
N ILE A 7 17.14 0.48 -7.32
CA ILE A 7 17.16 -0.18 -6.02
C ILE A 7 17.02 0.86 -4.91
N LEU A 8 17.87 1.90 -4.93
CA LEU A 8 17.83 2.97 -3.94
C LEU A 8 16.46 3.67 -3.90
N LEU A 9 15.91 4.02 -5.05
CA LEU A 9 14.58 4.64 -5.13
C LEU A 9 13.49 3.72 -4.62
N ALA A 10 13.52 2.43 -4.97
CA ALA A 10 12.56 1.46 -4.45
C ALA A 10 12.61 1.40 -2.91
N ILE A 11 13.81 1.32 -2.34
CA ILE A 11 14.00 1.31 -0.88
C ILE A 11 13.40 2.57 -0.26
N ILE A 12 13.75 3.76 -0.78
CA ILE A 12 13.21 5.03 -0.28
C ILE A 12 11.69 5.05 -0.35
N TYR A 13 11.11 4.65 -1.48
CA TYR A 13 9.66 4.66 -1.65
C TYR A 13 8.93 3.71 -0.70
N PHE A 14 9.44 2.48 -0.52
CA PHE A 14 8.84 1.52 0.41
C PHE A 14 9.01 1.94 1.87
N VAL A 15 10.18 2.46 2.27
CA VAL A 15 10.42 2.93 3.64
C VAL A 15 9.52 4.11 3.97
N LEU A 16 9.46 5.13 3.11
CA LEU A 16 8.58 6.28 3.33
C LEU A 16 7.11 5.87 3.32
N SER A 17 6.71 4.98 2.41
CA SER A 17 5.34 4.43 2.40
C SER A 17 5.01 3.73 3.72
N ALA A 18 5.91 2.89 4.24
CA ALA A 18 5.71 2.20 5.52
C ALA A 18 5.58 3.17 6.70
N ILE A 19 6.44 4.18 6.79
CA ILE A 19 6.41 5.21 7.86
C ILE A 19 5.08 5.98 7.82
N ILE A 20 4.67 6.45 6.65
CA ILE A 20 3.45 7.23 6.49
C ILE A 20 2.21 6.37 6.78
N THR A 21 2.19 5.13 6.27
CA THR A 21 1.09 4.19 6.54
C THR A 21 1.01 3.84 8.02
N TRP A 22 2.14 3.65 8.71
CA TRP A 22 2.16 3.47 10.16
C TRP A 22 1.55 4.66 10.88
N TRP A 23 1.98 5.88 10.55
CA TRP A 23 1.45 7.09 11.18
C TRP A 23 -0.06 7.24 10.98
N PHE A 24 -0.56 7.01 9.77
CA PHE A 24 -1.99 7.01 9.45
C PHE A 24 -2.79 6.00 10.30
N VAL A 25 -2.26 4.79 10.48
CA VAL A 25 -2.88 3.74 11.30
C VAL A 25 -2.82 4.08 12.78
N ASP A 26 -1.70 4.63 13.26
CA ASP A 26 -1.45 4.88 14.67
C ASP A 26 -2.39 5.95 15.25
N VAL A 27 -2.67 6.99 14.48
CA VAL A 27 -3.53 8.12 14.90
C VAL A 27 -5.02 7.84 14.68
N CYS A 28 -5.36 6.75 14.01
CA CYS A 28 -6.74 6.37 13.76
C CYS A 28 -7.35 5.64 14.98
N PRO A 29 -8.49 6.12 15.52
CA PRO A 29 -9.08 5.61 16.75
C PRO A 29 -9.85 4.30 16.51
N LEU A 30 -10.09 3.95 15.24
CA LEU A 30 -10.67 2.65 14.87
C LEU A 30 -9.71 1.50 15.18
N TYR A 31 -8.41 1.76 15.28
CA TYR A 31 -7.43 0.78 15.73
C TYR A 31 -7.30 0.86 17.26
N SER A 32 -8.04 -0.02 17.94
CA SER A 32 -8.17 -0.02 19.40
C SER A 32 -6.94 -0.54 20.15
N SER A 33 -6.03 -1.26 19.47
CA SER A 33 -4.88 -1.89 20.10
C SER A 33 -3.63 -1.90 19.23
N MET A 34 -2.46 -1.97 19.86
CA MET A 34 -1.17 -2.11 19.17
C MET A 34 -1.14 -3.37 18.29
N GLN A 35 -1.78 -4.46 18.73
CA GLN A 35 -1.87 -5.70 17.98
C GLN A 35 -2.66 -5.51 16.68
N GLN A 36 -3.78 -4.78 16.71
CA GLN A 36 -4.54 -4.45 15.50
C GLN A 36 -3.73 -3.58 14.55
N LYS A 37 -3.02 -2.57 15.06
CA LYS A 37 -2.15 -1.69 14.25
C LYS A 37 -1.06 -2.51 13.55
N LEU A 38 -0.32 -3.32 14.29
CA LEU A 38 0.73 -4.20 13.77
C LEU A 38 0.19 -5.20 12.76
N LEU A 39 -0.95 -5.83 13.03
CA LEU A 39 -1.58 -6.76 12.09
C LEU A 39 -1.98 -6.06 10.80
N SER A 40 -2.60 -4.88 10.90
CA SER A 40 -3.02 -4.10 9.74
C SER A 40 -1.84 -3.70 8.86
N THR A 41 -0.77 -3.16 9.45
CA THR A 41 0.43 -2.78 8.72
C THR A 41 1.21 -3.99 8.23
N GLY A 42 1.14 -5.11 8.95
CA GLY A 42 1.70 -6.40 8.56
C GLY A 42 1.03 -6.96 7.31
N ILE A 43 -0.30 -6.91 7.21
CA ILE A 43 -1.05 -7.31 6.00
C ILE A 43 -0.63 -6.44 4.81
N ALA A 44 -0.53 -5.12 5.01
CA ALA A 44 -0.08 -4.21 3.95
C ALA A 44 1.36 -4.53 3.49
N GLY A 45 2.28 -4.72 4.43
CA GLY A 45 3.67 -5.10 4.15
C GLY A 45 3.78 -6.46 3.46
N ALA A 46 3.04 -7.46 3.91
CA ALA A 46 3.02 -8.79 3.29
C ALA A 46 2.58 -8.73 1.82
N LYS A 47 1.54 -7.93 1.51
CA LYS A 47 1.09 -7.69 0.12
C LYS A 47 2.23 -7.14 -0.75
N TRP A 48 3.01 -6.20 -0.23
CA TRP A 48 4.15 -5.63 -0.95
C TRP A 48 5.27 -6.66 -1.12
N SER A 49 5.63 -7.38 -0.06
CA SER A 49 6.68 -8.41 -0.08
C SER A 49 6.38 -9.53 -1.06
N ILE A 50 5.13 -10.00 -1.15
CA ILE A 50 4.71 -11.01 -2.15
C ILE A 50 4.98 -10.51 -3.58
N GLN A 51 4.73 -9.23 -3.85
CA GLN A 51 4.92 -8.65 -5.19
C GLN A 51 6.40 -8.47 -5.53
N ILE A 52 7.19 -8.04 -4.55
CA ILE A 52 8.64 -7.97 -4.69
C ILE A 52 9.21 -9.36 -4.96
N ALA A 53 8.84 -10.36 -4.15
CA ALA A 53 9.28 -11.74 -4.34
C ALA A 53 8.87 -12.29 -5.72
N ALA A 54 7.61 -12.12 -6.12
CA ALA A 54 7.15 -12.50 -7.45
C ALA A 54 7.97 -11.85 -8.56
N ALA A 55 8.29 -10.55 -8.44
CA ALA A 55 9.12 -9.86 -9.43
C ALA A 55 10.51 -10.48 -9.57
N PHE A 56 11.13 -10.92 -8.47
CA PHE A 56 12.43 -11.61 -8.53
C PHE A 56 12.36 -12.96 -9.26
N PHE A 57 11.29 -13.72 -9.07
CA PHE A 57 11.12 -15.02 -9.74
C PHE A 57 10.74 -14.90 -11.21
N PHE A 58 9.91 -13.91 -11.56
CA PHE A 58 9.24 -13.89 -12.86
C PHE A 58 9.67 -12.76 -13.81
N LEU A 59 10.28 -11.66 -13.33
CA LEU A 59 10.52 -10.45 -14.13
C LEU A 59 11.98 -10.21 -14.57
N LYS A 60 12.86 -11.22 -14.52
CA LYS A 60 14.24 -11.22 -15.08
C LYS A 60 14.94 -9.84 -15.09
N ASN A 61 15.04 -9.19 -16.26
CA ASN A 61 15.79 -7.95 -16.48
C ASN A 61 14.99 -6.68 -16.14
N ILE A 62 13.66 -6.76 -16.10
CA ILE A 62 12.76 -5.62 -15.84
C ILE A 62 12.30 -5.56 -14.38
N LYS A 63 12.73 -6.51 -13.55
CA LYS A 63 12.36 -6.63 -12.12
C LYS A 63 12.53 -5.31 -11.36
N TRP A 64 13.65 -4.60 -11.56
CA TRP A 64 13.95 -3.39 -10.79
C TRP A 64 13.17 -2.18 -11.27
N ASP A 65 12.82 -2.11 -12.57
CA ASP A 65 11.90 -1.09 -13.07
C ASP A 65 10.51 -1.30 -12.47
N PHE A 66 10.04 -2.54 -12.46
CA PHE A 66 8.78 -2.92 -11.85
C PHE A 66 8.75 -2.61 -10.34
N ILE A 67 9.72 -3.13 -9.57
CA ILE A 67 9.78 -2.94 -8.11
C ILE A 67 9.82 -1.45 -7.74
N LYS A 68 10.63 -0.65 -8.43
CA LYS A 68 10.70 0.80 -8.23
C LYS A 68 9.37 1.49 -8.54
N ASN A 69 8.72 1.13 -9.65
CA ASN A 69 7.43 1.68 -10.02
C ASN A 69 6.33 1.32 -9.00
N ILE A 70 6.33 0.08 -8.50
CA ILE A 70 5.37 -0.34 -7.46
C ILE A 70 5.64 0.37 -6.14
N GLY A 71 6.91 0.52 -5.75
CA GLY A 71 7.29 1.34 -4.60
C GLY A 71 6.73 2.76 -4.72
N SER A 72 6.89 3.38 -5.90
CA SER A 72 6.33 4.71 -6.16
C SER A 72 4.80 4.75 -6.06
N THR A 73 4.09 3.72 -6.55
CA THR A 73 2.63 3.60 -6.39
C THR A 73 2.24 3.49 -4.91
N CYS A 74 2.96 2.69 -4.12
CA CYS A 74 2.73 2.58 -2.68
C CYS A 74 2.96 3.93 -1.98
N LEU A 75 4.05 4.63 -2.30
CA LEU A 75 4.31 5.95 -1.74
C LEU A 75 3.22 6.96 -2.10
N ALA A 76 2.75 6.98 -3.35
CA ALA A 76 1.66 7.86 -3.77
C ALA A 76 0.38 7.57 -2.96
N GLY A 77 0.04 6.29 -2.78
CA GLY A 77 -1.05 5.88 -1.90
C GLY A 77 -0.88 6.37 -0.47
N SER A 78 0.31 6.16 0.13
CA SER A 78 0.59 6.61 1.49
C SER A 78 0.53 8.14 1.62
N VAL A 79 1.04 8.89 0.64
CA VAL A 79 0.97 10.36 0.64
C VAL A 79 -0.47 10.87 0.64
N ILE A 80 -1.39 10.19 -0.06
CA ILE A 80 -2.84 10.51 -0.02
C ILE A 80 -3.44 10.34 1.38
N LEU A 81 -2.84 9.51 2.24
CA LEU A 81 -3.29 9.30 3.61
C LEU A 81 -2.81 10.41 4.58
N LEU A 82 -1.78 11.18 4.21
CA LEU A 82 -1.20 12.22 5.07
C LEU A 82 -2.20 13.29 5.54
N PRO A 83 -3.12 13.81 4.70
CA PRO A 83 -4.08 14.81 5.15
C PRO A 83 -4.89 14.38 6.37
N TYR A 84 -5.33 13.12 6.41
CA TYR A 84 -5.99 12.58 7.60
C TYR A 84 -5.04 12.47 8.78
N ALA A 85 -3.84 11.91 8.57
CA ALA A 85 -2.87 11.72 9.66
C ALA A 85 -2.48 13.05 10.33
N ILE A 86 -2.26 14.09 9.53
CA ILE A 86 -1.94 15.45 9.98
C ILE A 86 -3.14 16.06 10.73
N ALA A 87 -4.35 15.98 10.16
CA ALA A 87 -5.54 16.54 10.79
C ALA A 87 -5.87 15.87 12.13
N ALA A 88 -5.74 14.53 12.21
CA ALA A 88 -5.93 13.79 13.44
C ALA A 88 -4.88 14.14 14.50
N SER A 89 -3.60 14.26 14.11
CA SER A 89 -2.49 14.51 15.04
C SER A 89 -2.45 15.95 15.58
N PHE A 90 -2.67 16.93 14.71
CA PHE A 90 -2.38 18.33 15.03
C PHE A 90 -3.63 19.22 15.14
N LEU A 91 -4.72 18.83 14.48
CA LEU A 91 -5.96 19.61 14.45
C LEU A 91 -7.06 18.98 15.32
N ASN A 92 -6.77 17.86 16.00
CA ASN A 92 -7.74 17.05 16.75
C ASN A 92 -9.01 16.69 15.93
N TYR A 93 -8.90 16.65 14.60
CA TYR A 93 -10.01 16.33 13.71
C TYR A 93 -9.94 14.87 13.30
N ASN A 94 -10.67 14.02 14.03
CA ASN A 94 -10.59 12.57 13.89
C ASN A 94 -11.94 11.95 13.50
N SER A 95 -12.32 12.13 12.23
CA SER A 95 -13.58 11.62 11.67
C SER A 95 -13.38 10.26 10.99
N ALA A 96 -14.21 9.27 11.34
CA ALA A 96 -14.24 7.97 10.68
C ALA A 96 -14.55 8.11 9.17
N THR A 97 -15.42 9.05 8.79
CA THR A 97 -15.70 9.33 7.38
C THR A 97 -14.47 9.85 6.65
N PHE A 98 -13.69 10.75 7.27
CA PHE A 98 -12.47 11.28 6.66
C PHE A 98 -11.40 10.20 6.50
N PHE A 99 -11.24 9.34 7.51
CA PHE A 99 -10.38 8.15 7.44
C PHE A 99 -10.76 7.25 6.26
N LEU A 100 -12.03 6.85 6.17
CA LEU A 100 -12.52 5.94 5.14
C LEU A 100 -12.40 6.54 3.74
N LEU A 101 -12.73 7.82 3.57
CA LEU A 101 -12.58 8.50 2.28
C LEU A 101 -11.12 8.58 1.85
N SER A 102 -10.21 8.90 2.77
CA SER A 102 -8.77 8.93 2.49
C SER A 102 -8.27 7.56 2.01
N LEU A 103 -8.73 6.48 2.67
CA LEU A 103 -8.38 5.11 2.32
C LEU A 103 -8.94 4.72 0.94
N ILE A 104 -10.21 5.02 0.65
CA ILE A 104 -10.85 4.72 -0.64
C ILE A 104 -10.11 5.46 -1.77
N ILE A 105 -9.83 6.76 -1.60
CA ILE A 105 -9.12 7.55 -2.61
C ILE A 105 -7.72 6.98 -2.84
N ALA A 106 -6.99 6.65 -1.77
CA ALA A 106 -5.67 6.03 -1.88
C ALA A 106 -5.72 4.73 -2.68
N VAL A 107 -6.68 3.84 -2.39
CA VAL A 107 -6.87 2.58 -3.11
C VAL A 107 -7.19 2.81 -4.59
N VAL A 108 -8.11 3.72 -4.91
CA VAL A 108 -8.50 4.04 -6.30
C VAL A 108 -7.30 4.57 -7.08
N VAL A 109 -6.57 5.54 -6.52
CA VAL A 109 -5.38 6.09 -7.19
C VAL A 109 -4.31 5.01 -7.37
N MET A 110 -4.08 4.17 -6.37
CA MET A 110 -3.14 3.05 -6.49
C MET A 110 -3.54 2.05 -7.58
N ILE A 111 -4.83 1.73 -7.73
CA ILE A 111 -5.33 0.86 -8.81
C ILE A 111 -4.95 1.46 -10.17
N VAL A 112 -5.23 2.75 -10.38
CA VAL A 112 -4.94 3.45 -11.64
C VAL A 112 -3.43 3.48 -11.91
N LEU A 113 -2.64 3.91 -10.93
CA LEU A 113 -1.17 3.99 -11.08
C LEU A 113 -0.55 2.62 -11.33
N TYR A 114 -1.02 1.57 -10.67
CA TYR A 114 -0.52 0.22 -10.89
C TYR A 114 -0.85 -0.27 -12.31
N PHE A 115 -2.08 -0.03 -12.78
CA PHE A 115 -2.46 -0.34 -14.16
C PHE A 115 -1.55 0.37 -15.17
N LEU A 116 -1.34 1.68 -14.99
CA LEU A 116 -0.44 2.46 -15.84
C LEU A 116 0.98 1.90 -15.81
N ASN A 117 1.51 1.57 -14.63
CA ASN A 117 2.84 0.99 -14.48
C ASN A 117 2.99 -0.37 -15.17
N VAL A 118 1.97 -1.23 -15.11
CA VAL A 118 1.93 -2.50 -15.85
C VAL A 118 1.99 -2.25 -17.36
N ARG A 119 1.23 -1.27 -17.86
CA ARG A 119 1.20 -0.92 -19.30
C ARG A 119 2.51 -0.30 -19.77
N THR A 120 3.10 0.62 -19.01
CA THR A 120 4.34 1.30 -19.38
C THR A 120 5.57 0.40 -19.30
N THR A 121 5.58 -0.57 -18.37
CA THR A 121 6.69 -1.55 -18.24
C THR A 121 6.58 -2.67 -19.29
N GLY A 122 5.47 -2.75 -20.03
CA GLY A 122 5.26 -3.78 -21.06
C GLY A 122 5.08 -5.20 -20.52
N ILE A 123 4.74 -5.35 -19.23
CA ILE A 123 4.50 -6.66 -18.63
C ILE A 123 3.07 -7.15 -18.89
N SER A 124 2.88 -8.46 -18.79
CA SER A 124 1.55 -9.07 -18.98
C SER A 124 0.52 -8.47 -18.02
N LEU A 125 -0.69 -8.21 -18.53
CA LEU A 125 -1.82 -7.73 -17.73
C LEU A 125 -2.21 -8.70 -16.58
N LYS A 126 -1.75 -9.95 -16.64
CA LYS A 126 -1.88 -10.92 -15.53
C LYS A 126 -1.28 -10.38 -14.21
N TRP A 127 -0.25 -9.53 -14.28
CA TRP A 127 0.33 -8.87 -13.10
C TRP A 127 -0.61 -7.88 -12.44
N PHE A 128 -1.40 -7.16 -13.24
CA PHE A 128 -2.43 -6.26 -12.73
C PHE A 128 -3.52 -7.06 -11.99
N TRP A 129 -4.03 -8.12 -12.62
CA TRP A 129 -5.06 -8.95 -12.01
C TRP A 129 -4.58 -9.70 -10.77
N GLY A 130 -3.34 -10.21 -10.77
CA GLY A 130 -2.73 -10.79 -9.58
C GLY A 130 -2.60 -9.79 -8.44
N TRP A 131 -2.27 -8.53 -8.76
CA TRP A 131 -2.26 -7.44 -7.77
C TRP A 131 -3.65 -7.11 -7.23
N ILE A 132 -4.67 -7.05 -8.09
CA ILE A 132 -6.07 -6.84 -7.69
C ILE A 132 -6.54 -7.95 -6.77
N LEU A 133 -6.20 -9.22 -7.06
CA LEU A 133 -6.50 -10.34 -6.19
C LEU A 133 -5.82 -10.20 -4.82
N CYS A 134 -4.54 -9.85 -4.79
CA CYS A 134 -3.83 -9.60 -3.53
C CYS A 134 -4.45 -8.45 -2.73
N LEU A 135 -4.90 -7.39 -3.42
CA LEU A 135 -5.60 -6.26 -2.82
C LEU A 135 -6.95 -6.69 -2.22
N ALA A 136 -7.74 -7.46 -2.96
CA ALA A 136 -9.02 -7.97 -2.48
C ALA A 136 -8.84 -8.84 -1.22
N ILE A 137 -7.87 -9.74 -1.21
CA ILE A 137 -7.53 -10.56 -0.03
C ILE A 137 -7.11 -9.67 1.14
N ALA A 138 -6.25 -8.68 0.90
CA ALA A 138 -5.81 -7.77 1.94
C ALA A 138 -6.98 -6.98 2.54
N ILE A 139 -7.88 -6.43 1.70
CA ILE A 139 -9.08 -5.71 2.16
C ILE A 139 -9.97 -6.65 2.98
N THR A 140 -10.22 -7.87 2.50
CA THR A 140 -10.99 -8.86 3.25
C THR A 140 -10.38 -9.14 4.62
N LEU A 141 -9.06 -9.37 4.70
CA LEU A 141 -8.36 -9.61 5.97
C LEU A 141 -8.45 -8.41 6.93
N GLN A 142 -8.39 -7.18 6.41
CA GLN A 142 -8.60 -5.98 7.23
C GLN A 142 -10.02 -5.96 7.81
N LEU A 143 -11.03 -6.22 6.98
CA LEU A 143 -12.43 -6.18 7.41
C LEU A 143 -12.82 -7.33 8.34
N THR A 144 -12.28 -8.54 8.13
CA THR A 144 -12.64 -9.74 8.91
C THR A 144 -11.76 -9.92 10.15
N VAL A 145 -10.45 -9.77 10.03
CA VAL A 145 -9.50 -10.11 11.11
C VAL A 145 -9.12 -8.88 11.93
N VAL A 146 -8.86 -7.75 11.29
CA VAL A 146 -8.40 -6.54 12.01
C VAL A 146 -9.57 -5.82 12.68
N PHE A 147 -10.64 -5.54 11.92
CA PHE A 147 -11.79 -4.80 12.44
C PHE A 147 -12.96 -5.70 12.86
N SER A 148 -12.94 -7.00 12.56
CA SER A 148 -14.01 -7.96 12.90
C SER A 148 -15.42 -7.49 12.46
N VAL A 149 -15.49 -6.74 11.36
CA VAL A 149 -16.71 -6.20 10.77
C VAL A 149 -17.50 -7.28 10.03
N ILE A 150 -16.81 -8.24 9.42
CA ILE A 150 -17.39 -9.40 8.76
C ILE A 150 -17.13 -10.63 9.64
N LYS A 151 -18.20 -11.28 10.12
CA LYS A 151 -18.15 -12.56 10.83
C LYS A 151 -18.67 -13.65 9.88
N PHE A 152 -17.93 -14.75 9.76
CA PHE A 152 -18.36 -15.95 9.03
C PHE A 152 -19.01 -16.94 9.99
#